data_AF-A0A7S2KTM9-F1
#
_entry.id   AF-A0A7S2KTM9-F1
#
_cell.length_a   1.000
_cell.length_b   1.000
_cell.length_c   1.000
_cell.angle_alpha   90.00
_cell.angle_beta   90.00
_cell.angle_gamma   90.00
#
_symmetry.space_group_name_H-M   'P 1'
#
loop_
_entity.id
_entity.type
_entity.pdbx_description
1 polymer ?
#
loop_
_entity_poly.entity_id
_entity_poly.type
_entity_poly.pdbx_seq_one_letter_code
_entity_poly.pdbx_strand_id
1 'polypeptide(L)'
;LGALLRGSLAPSCELFGLQDPPARTGESSGVAYLAQHELLQQCPDLRAEVAVPKAWQQALGPPTRSNVWLGTHGTVTPCHWDSYNNCLAQVQGLKRALLLPPEAGACLHLDAGGADGAAAQGNLSPVDIESPDLSKYPNFAEA
;
A
#
# COMPACT_ATOMS: atom_id res chain seq x y z
N LEU A 1 8.67 18.69 -10.23
CA LEU A 1 7.73 17.56 -10.04
C LEU A 1 6.46 17.63 -10.88
N GLY A 2 5.86 18.81 -11.15
CA GLY A 2 4.52 18.90 -11.76
C GLY A 2 4.28 18.19 -13.11
N ALA A 3 5.28 18.03 -13.98
CA ALA A 3 5.13 17.30 -15.24
C ALA A 3 5.08 15.76 -15.05
N LEU A 4 5.93 15.23 -14.14
CA LEU A 4 5.94 13.82 -13.76
C LEU A 4 4.61 13.42 -13.09
N LEU A 5 4.13 14.27 -12.18
CA LEU A 5 2.87 14.05 -11.46
C LEU A 5 1.66 14.08 -12.41
N ARG A 6 1.68 14.90 -13.47
CA ARG A 6 0.57 15.01 -14.44
C ARG A 6 0.54 13.89 -15.48
N GLY A 7 1.69 13.32 -15.85
CA GLY A 7 1.78 12.30 -16.91
C GLY A 7 1.81 10.86 -16.40
N SER A 8 2.20 10.64 -15.15
CA SER A 8 2.49 9.29 -14.62
C SER A 8 1.70 8.91 -13.37
N LEU A 9 0.98 9.84 -12.74
CA LEU A 9 0.09 9.52 -11.64
C LEU A 9 -1.34 9.37 -12.15
N ALA A 10 -2.03 8.36 -11.64
CA ALA A 10 -3.45 8.17 -11.90
C ALA A 10 -4.24 9.42 -11.44
N PRO A 11 -5.29 9.83 -12.16
CA PRO A 11 -6.16 10.92 -11.75
C PRO A 11 -6.76 10.63 -10.35
N SER A 12 -6.89 11.68 -9.53
CA SER A 12 -7.54 11.61 -8.22
C SER A 12 -9.06 11.49 -8.38
N CYS A 13 -9.73 11.04 -7.31
CA CYS A 13 -11.08 10.46 -7.16
C CYS A 13 -12.31 11.05 -7.91
N GLU A 14 -12.20 11.97 -8.87
CA GLU A 14 -13.35 12.45 -9.65
C GLU A 14 -13.92 11.42 -10.65
N LEU A 15 -13.34 10.22 -10.76
CA LEU A 15 -13.76 9.18 -11.70
C LEU A 15 -14.43 7.96 -11.07
N PHE A 16 -14.87 8.04 -9.81
CA PHE A 16 -15.65 6.95 -9.18
C PHE A 16 -16.90 6.65 -10.02
N GLY A 17 -16.88 5.55 -10.79
CA GLY A 17 -17.97 5.11 -11.66
C GLY A 17 -17.69 5.08 -13.17
N LEU A 18 -16.53 5.56 -13.64
CA LEU A 18 -16.08 5.30 -15.01
C LEU A 18 -15.22 4.04 -14.99
N GLN A 19 -15.58 3.07 -15.85
CA GLN A 19 -14.78 1.86 -16.04
C GLN A 19 -13.31 2.26 -16.22
N ASP A 20 -12.43 1.72 -15.37
CA ASP A 20 -11.00 1.88 -15.56
C ASP A 20 -10.67 1.50 -17.01
N PRO A 21 -10.00 2.37 -17.80
CA PRO A 21 -9.49 1.92 -19.08
C PRO A 21 -8.57 0.73 -18.79
N PRO A 22 -8.72 -0.40 -19.52
CA PRO A 22 -7.90 -1.57 -19.28
C PRO A 22 -6.43 -1.16 -19.33
N ALA A 23 -5.65 -1.65 -18.35
CA ALA A 23 -4.20 -1.50 -18.36
C ALA A 23 -3.70 -1.83 -19.77
N ARG A 24 -3.00 -0.90 -20.42
CA ARG A 24 -2.52 -1.10 -21.79
C ARG A 24 -1.55 -2.27 -21.78
N THR A 25 -2.04 -3.45 -22.17
CA THR A 25 -1.24 -4.66 -22.31
C THR A 25 -0.33 -4.50 -23.51
N GLY A 26 0.99 -4.33 -23.29
CA GLY A 26 1.94 -4.31 -24.40
C GLY A 26 3.34 -3.76 -24.17
N GLU A 27 3.61 -3.03 -23.09
CA GLU A 27 4.96 -2.52 -22.81
C GLU A 27 5.51 -3.15 -21.53
N SER A 28 6.74 -3.67 -21.58
CA SER A 28 7.47 -4.21 -20.44
C SER A 28 7.40 -3.20 -19.28
N SER A 29 6.64 -3.54 -18.24
CA SER A 29 6.07 -2.55 -17.33
C SER A 29 7.16 -1.86 -16.51
N GLY A 30 7.37 -0.57 -16.77
CA GLY A 30 8.19 0.32 -15.95
C GLY A 30 7.53 0.65 -14.62
N VAL A 31 7.22 -0.38 -13.82
CA VAL A 31 6.67 -0.23 -12.47
C VAL A 31 7.78 0.33 -11.58
N ALA A 32 7.59 1.55 -11.10
CA ALA A 32 8.48 2.18 -10.16
C ALA A 32 7.74 2.40 -8.83
N TYR A 33 8.35 1.99 -7.72
CA TYR A 33 7.74 2.13 -6.40
C TYR A 33 8.75 2.65 -5.37
N LEU A 34 8.54 3.88 -4.92
CA LEU A 34 9.12 4.39 -3.69
C LEU A 34 8.14 4.04 -2.56
N ALA A 35 8.46 3.00 -1.79
CA ALA A 35 7.63 2.54 -0.69
C ALA A 35 8.28 2.86 0.67
N GLN A 36 7.44 3.14 1.67
CA GLN A 36 7.84 3.26 3.07
C GLN A 36 9.01 4.23 3.31
N HIS A 37 9.01 5.36 2.61
CA HIS A 37 10.12 6.32 2.66
C HIS A 37 9.75 7.56 3.48
N GLU A 38 10.63 8.02 4.37
CA GLU A 38 10.42 9.21 5.22
C GLU A 38 10.65 10.54 4.44
N LEU A 39 10.05 10.67 3.26
CA LEU A 39 10.25 11.82 2.37
C LEU A 39 9.92 13.16 3.04
N LEU A 40 8.90 13.18 3.90
CA LEU A 40 8.49 14.39 4.63
C LEU A 40 9.52 14.83 5.69
N GLN A 41 10.43 13.95 6.14
CA GLN A 41 11.55 14.39 6.98
C GLN A 41 12.64 15.08 6.15
N GLN A 42 12.82 14.67 4.89
CA GLN A 42 13.83 15.21 3.98
C GLN A 42 13.36 16.50 3.29
N CYS A 43 12.05 16.74 3.21
CA CYS A 43 11.47 17.89 2.54
C CYS A 43 10.50 18.65 3.47
N PRO A 44 11.00 19.62 4.28
CA PRO A 44 10.19 20.37 5.23
C PRO A 44 9.04 21.17 4.60
N ASP A 45 9.26 21.74 3.42
CA ASP A 45 8.24 22.50 2.69
C ASP A 45 7.06 21.59 2.31
N LEU A 46 7.35 20.39 1.80
CA LEU A 46 6.32 19.39 1.50
C LEU A 46 5.61 18.90 2.77
N ARG A 47 6.34 18.75 3.88
CA ARG A 47 5.75 18.38 5.18
C ARG A 47 4.73 19.41 5.66
N ALA A 48 4.98 20.70 5.43
CA ALA A 48 4.06 21.76 5.82
C ALA A 48 2.73 21.71 5.05
N GLU A 49 2.72 21.14 3.85
CA GLU A 49 1.51 20.96 3.03
C GLU A 49 0.65 19.75 3.43
N VAL A 50 1.21 18.81 4.20
CA VAL A 50 0.50 17.58 4.64
C VAL A 50 0.02 17.75 6.07
N ALA A 51 -1.22 18.22 6.23
CA ALA A 51 -1.86 18.35 7.53
C ALA A 51 -2.38 17.01 8.06
N VAL A 52 -2.05 16.67 9.31
CA VAL A 52 -2.65 15.52 10.01
C VAL A 52 -4.03 15.93 10.54
N PRO A 53 -5.13 15.25 10.17
CA PRO A 53 -6.47 15.56 10.67
C PRO A 53 -6.52 15.59 12.20
N LYS A 54 -7.17 16.63 12.77
CA LYS A 54 -7.27 16.82 14.23
C LYS A 54 -7.87 15.61 14.94
N ALA A 55 -8.88 14.98 14.34
CA ALA A 55 -9.53 13.79 14.90
C ALA A 55 -8.54 12.63 15.08
N TRP A 56 -7.61 12.44 14.14
CA TRP A 56 -6.58 11.40 14.25
C TRP A 56 -5.59 11.73 15.36
N GLN A 57 -5.18 13.00 15.47
CA GLN A 57 -4.29 13.43 16.55
C GLN A 57 -4.93 13.23 17.93
N GLN A 58 -6.24 13.43 18.05
CA GLN A 58 -6.98 13.20 19.29
C GLN A 58 -7.11 11.71 19.62
N ALA A 59 -7.32 10.86 18.62
CA ALA A 59 -7.53 9.43 18.81
C ALA A 59 -6.21 8.65 19.01
N LEU A 60 -5.15 9.02 18.29
CA LEU A 60 -3.91 8.24 18.19
C LEU A 60 -2.67 9.02 18.65
N GLY A 61 -2.79 10.31 18.97
CA GLY A 61 -1.65 11.19 19.22
C GLY A 61 -0.98 11.68 17.92
N PRO A 62 0.10 12.47 18.04
CA PRO A 62 0.89 12.88 16.87
C PRO A 62 1.59 11.67 16.25
N PRO A 63 1.73 11.62 14.91
CA PRO A 63 2.41 10.51 14.26
C PRO A 63 3.89 10.47 14.67
N THR A 64 4.36 9.29 15.08
CA THR A 64 5.77 9.06 15.43
C THR A 64 6.64 8.89 14.18
N ARG A 65 6.05 8.43 13.07
CA ARG A 65 6.68 8.28 11.76
C ARG A 65 5.74 8.79 10.67
N SER A 66 6.31 9.24 9.56
CA SER A 66 5.54 9.67 8.39
C SER A 66 6.20 9.15 7.13
N ASN A 67 5.63 8.08 6.58
CA ASN A 67 6.10 7.45 5.36
C ASN A 67 5.29 7.93 4.16
N VAL A 68 5.94 8.00 3.01
CA VAL A 68 5.36 8.33 1.72
C VAL A 68 5.49 7.11 0.81
N TRP A 69 4.40 6.83 0.11
CA TRP A 69 4.35 5.86 -0.98
C TRP A 69 4.08 6.62 -2.27
N LEU A 70 4.99 6.51 -3.23
CA LEU A 70 4.90 7.13 -4.54
C LEU A 70 5.23 6.09 -5.59
N GLY A 71 4.35 5.89 -6.56
CA GLY A 71 4.59 4.90 -7.60
C GLY A 71 3.73 5.10 -8.83
N THR A 72 4.08 4.35 -9.87
CA THR A 72 3.29 4.25 -11.10
C THR A 72 2.07 3.35 -10.90
N HIS A 73 1.20 3.28 -11.91
CA HIS A 73 0.16 2.25 -11.95
C HIS A 73 0.78 0.84 -11.83
N GLY A 74 0.05 -0.07 -11.19
CA GLY A 74 0.46 -1.47 -10.98
C GLY A 74 1.38 -1.71 -9.78
N THR A 75 1.63 -0.70 -8.94
CA THR A 75 2.35 -0.93 -7.67
C THR A 75 1.51 -1.74 -6.70
N VAL A 76 2.13 -2.77 -6.12
CA VAL A 76 1.51 -3.67 -5.14
C VAL A 76 2.34 -3.68 -3.86
N THR A 77 1.66 -3.54 -2.73
CA THR A 77 2.21 -3.89 -1.42
C THR A 77 1.52 -5.20 -1.01
N PRO A 78 2.29 -6.31 -0.83
CA PRO A 78 1.70 -7.58 -0.42
C PRO A 78 0.94 -7.46 0.91
N CYS A 79 -0.01 -8.36 1.15
CA CYS A 79 -0.73 -8.40 2.42
C CYS A 79 0.25 -8.56 3.57
N HIS A 80 0.10 -7.75 4.61
CA HIS A 80 0.98 -7.74 5.77
C HIS A 80 0.26 -7.15 6.99
N TRP A 81 0.89 -7.25 8.15
CA TRP A 81 0.49 -6.53 9.36
C TRP A 81 1.63 -5.64 9.87
N ASP A 82 1.26 -4.60 10.62
CA ASP A 82 2.20 -3.70 11.27
C ASP A 82 1.99 -3.73 12.78
N SER A 83 3.08 -3.59 13.55
CA SER A 83 3.06 -3.57 15.02
C SER A 83 2.64 -2.22 15.61
N TYR A 84 2.16 -1.30 14.78
CA TYR A 84 1.74 0.05 15.15
C TYR A 84 0.41 0.40 14.49
N ASN A 85 -0.32 1.35 15.10
CA ASN A 85 -1.51 1.92 14.48
C ASN A 85 -1.11 2.80 13.29
N ASN A 86 -1.79 2.62 12.16
CA ASN A 86 -1.54 3.36 10.94
C ASN A 86 -2.75 4.20 10.51
N CYS A 87 -2.47 5.37 9.93
CA CYS A 87 -3.42 6.12 9.13
C CYS A 87 -2.87 6.27 7.71
N LEU A 88 -3.59 5.75 6.72
CA LEU A 88 -3.26 5.91 5.30
C LEU A 88 -4.08 7.06 4.71
N ALA A 89 -3.41 8.06 4.15
CA ALA A 89 -4.03 9.17 3.44
C ALA A 89 -3.65 9.14 1.95
N GLN A 90 -4.64 9.01 1.07
CA GLN A 90 -4.43 9.06 -0.37
C GLN A 90 -4.44 10.52 -0.84
N VAL A 91 -3.34 10.99 -1.43
CA VAL A 91 -3.21 12.36 -1.94
C VAL A 91 -3.58 12.43 -3.43
N GLN A 92 -3.14 11.46 -4.24
CA GLN A 92 -3.33 11.45 -5.70
C GLN A 92 -3.54 10.01 -6.21
N GLY A 93 -4.44 9.81 -7.17
CA GLY A 93 -4.73 8.49 -7.74
C GLY A 93 -5.71 7.65 -6.90
N LEU A 94 -5.85 6.38 -7.28
CA LEU A 94 -6.70 5.39 -6.61
C LEU A 94 -5.84 4.26 -6.06
N LYS A 95 -6.17 3.80 -4.85
CA LYS A 95 -5.57 2.61 -4.25
C LYS A 95 -6.70 1.69 -3.77
N ARG A 96 -6.67 0.43 -4.20
CA ARG A 96 -7.46 -0.63 -3.57
C ARG A 96 -6.70 -1.09 -2.33
N ALA A 97 -7.36 -1.05 -1.17
CA ALA A 97 -6.85 -1.58 0.08
C ALA A 97 -7.81 -2.67 0.55
N LEU A 98 -7.29 -3.88 0.77
CA LEU A 98 -8.02 -4.96 1.44
C LEU A 98 -7.58 -5.00 2.90
N LEU A 99 -8.56 -4.97 3.80
CA LEU A 99 -8.33 -5.13 5.24
C LEU A 99 -8.97 -6.45 5.65
N LEU A 100 -8.15 -7.33 6.22
CA LEU A 100 -8.57 -8.61 6.77
C LEU A 100 -8.47 -8.54 8.29
N PRO A 101 -9.38 -9.21 9.01
CA PRO A 101 -9.36 -9.20 10.47
C PRO A 101 -8.14 -9.98 10.98
N PRO A 102 -7.59 -9.67 12.18
CA PRO A 102 -6.41 -10.35 12.72
C PRO A 102 -6.54 -11.88 12.79
N GLU A 103 -7.76 -12.37 12.98
CA GLU A 103 -8.10 -13.80 13.05
C GLU A 103 -7.78 -14.54 11.74
N ALA A 104 -7.73 -13.85 10.60
CA ALA A 104 -7.35 -14.40 9.30
C ALA A 104 -5.84 -14.69 9.18
N GLY A 105 -5.02 -14.24 10.13
CA GLY A 105 -3.56 -14.30 10.05
C GLY A 105 -2.98 -15.69 9.76
N ALA A 106 -3.62 -16.75 10.30
CA ALA A 106 -3.24 -18.13 10.05
C ALA A 106 -3.47 -18.55 8.59
N CYS A 107 -4.60 -18.15 8.00
CA CYS A 107 -4.95 -18.40 6.59
C CYS A 107 -4.08 -17.57 5.63
N LEU A 108 -3.51 -16.46 6.12
CA LEU A 108 -2.58 -15.60 5.41
C LEU A 108 -1.12 -16.04 5.51
N HIS A 109 -0.81 -17.09 6.29
CA HIS A 109 0.55 -17.60 6.47
C HIS A 109 1.56 -16.53 6.93
N LEU A 110 1.12 -15.57 7.75
CA LEU A 110 1.96 -14.46 8.22
C LEU A 110 3.11 -14.94 9.11
N ASP A 111 2.87 -15.98 9.93
CA ASP A 111 3.84 -16.50 10.91
C ASP A 111 4.90 -17.43 10.31
N ALA A 112 4.85 -17.69 9.00
CA ALA A 112 5.71 -18.69 8.36
C ALA A 112 7.16 -18.25 8.16
N GLY A 113 7.51 -16.98 8.42
CA GLY A 113 8.87 -16.45 8.32
C GLY A 113 9.54 -16.80 6.99
N GLY A 114 9.38 -15.96 5.96
CA GLY A 114 10.00 -16.22 4.67
C GLY A 114 11.52 -16.37 4.80
N ALA A 115 12.08 -17.38 4.14
CA ALA A 115 13.51 -17.72 4.25
C ALA A 115 14.45 -16.58 3.79
N ASP A 116 13.97 -15.65 2.94
CA ASP A 116 14.73 -14.51 2.42
C ASP A 116 13.83 -13.31 2.05
N GLY A 117 14.40 -12.10 2.01
CA GLY A 117 13.77 -10.89 1.44
C GLY A 117 12.77 -10.15 2.34
N ALA A 118 11.80 -9.45 1.75
CA ALA A 118 10.81 -8.63 2.47
C ALA A 118 9.92 -9.46 3.43
N ALA A 119 9.79 -10.76 3.20
CA ALA A 119 9.05 -11.70 4.06
C ALA A 119 9.85 -12.16 5.30
N ALA A 120 11.13 -11.83 5.40
CA ALA A 120 11.98 -12.21 6.54
C ALA A 120 11.54 -11.56 7.86
N GLN A 121 10.76 -10.47 7.79
CA GLN A 121 10.21 -9.80 8.98
C GLN A 121 9.02 -10.54 9.60
N GLY A 122 8.53 -11.63 8.99
CA GLY A 122 7.46 -12.47 9.54
C GLY A 122 6.12 -11.76 9.66
N ASN A 123 5.96 -10.63 8.97
CA ASN A 123 4.73 -9.85 8.98
C ASN A 123 4.07 -9.75 7.60
N LEU A 124 4.67 -10.34 6.57
CA LEU A 124 4.23 -10.26 5.18
C LEU A 124 3.77 -11.63 4.69
N SER A 125 2.56 -11.68 4.14
CA SER A 125 1.96 -12.89 3.59
C SER A 125 2.68 -13.29 2.30
N PRO A 126 3.03 -14.57 2.14
CA PRO A 126 3.56 -15.08 0.88
C PRO A 126 2.44 -15.34 -0.17
N VAL A 127 1.17 -15.16 0.20
CA VAL A 127 0.03 -15.40 -0.68
C VAL A 127 -0.24 -14.15 -1.53
N ASP A 128 -0.34 -14.34 -2.85
CA ASP A 128 -0.96 -13.33 -3.71
C ASP A 128 -2.47 -13.35 -3.46
N ILE A 129 -2.96 -12.37 -2.69
CA ILE A 129 -4.37 -12.31 -2.28
C ILE A 129 -5.32 -12.06 -3.45
N GLU A 130 -4.83 -11.51 -4.57
CA GLU A 130 -5.66 -11.21 -5.74
C GLU A 130 -5.74 -12.40 -6.71
N SER A 131 -4.79 -13.32 -6.61
CA SER A 131 -4.73 -14.56 -7.38
C SER A 131 -4.14 -15.72 -6.56
N PRO A 132 -4.82 -16.18 -5.49
CA PRO A 132 -4.26 -17.13 -4.55
C PRO A 132 -4.07 -18.52 -5.19
N ASP A 133 -2.88 -19.10 -5.00
CA ASP A 133 -2.63 -20.50 -5.32
C ASP A 133 -3.14 -21.39 -4.18
N LEU A 134 -4.40 -21.81 -4.29
CA LEU A 134 -5.04 -22.68 -3.29
C LEU A 134 -4.45 -24.10 -3.26
N SER A 135 -3.68 -24.52 -4.27
CA SER A 135 -2.96 -25.79 -4.18
C SER A 135 -1.78 -25.71 -3.20
N LYS A 136 -1.16 -24.53 -3.11
CA LYS A 136 -0.04 -24.23 -2.20
C LYS A 136 -0.49 -23.68 -0.85
N TYR A 137 -1.57 -22.90 -0.84
CA TYR A 137 -2.14 -22.22 0.34
C TYR A 137 -3.63 -22.56 0.49
N PRO A 138 -3.99 -23.83 0.73
CA PRO A 138 -5.39 -24.27 0.74
C PRO A 138 -6.24 -23.53 1.80
N ASN A 139 -5.63 -23.18 2.94
CA ASN A 139 -6.33 -22.51 4.04
C ASN A 139 -6.71 -21.06 3.71
N PHE A 140 -6.13 -20.44 2.67
CA PHE A 140 -6.49 -19.09 2.27
C PHE A 140 -7.96 -18.95 1.87
N ALA A 141 -8.61 -20.05 1.45
CA ALA A 141 -10.05 -20.05 1.15
C ALA A 141 -10.94 -19.71 2.35
N GLU A 142 -10.40 -19.77 3.57
CA GLU A 142 -11.09 -19.47 4.83
C GLU A 142 -10.65 -18.11 5.44
N ALA A 143 -9.88 -17.30 4.71
CA ALA A 143 -9.36 -16.01 5.15
C ALA A 143 -10.42 -14.89 5.18
#